data_AF-A0A3L7XI76-F1
#
_entry.id   AF-A0A3L7XI76-F1
#
_cell.length_a   1.000
_cell.length_b   1.000
_cell.length_c   1.000
_cell.angle_alpha   90.00
_cell.angle_beta   90.00
_cell.angle_gamma   90.00
#
_symmetry.space_group_name_H-M   'P 1'
#
loop_
_entity.id
_entity.type
_entity.pdbx_description
1 polymer ?
#
loop_
_entity_poly.entity_id
_entity_poly.type
_entity_poly.pdbx_seq_one_letter_code
_entity_poly.pdbx_strand_id
1 'polypeptide(L)'
;MADVERLTVREAAFLLGVSASTVRRRIATSELRAEREERPQGSRFWVYLPSGTPPPTTPADSPPGMLPAPVAALEAHIESLERTLDGEQRAGSELPQQLGREQAAHQDTRAQLVATEMARDRPLKASPDAPQTPSINVPEARAEAEPPEEVRGALLWLYGLLLAVVVAVAMYLGRLLS
;
A
#
# COMPACT_ATOMS: atom_id res chain seq x y z
N MET A 1 20.07 -14.39 40.85
CA MET A 1 19.34 -13.53 39.90
C MET A 1 18.91 -14.45 38.78
N ALA A 2 17.62 -14.54 38.46
CA ALA A 2 17.21 -15.34 37.30
C ALA A 2 17.72 -14.62 36.06
N ASP A 3 18.55 -15.29 35.26
CA ASP A 3 18.97 -14.73 33.98
C ASP A 3 17.72 -14.50 33.12
N VAL A 4 17.60 -13.34 32.50
CA VAL A 4 16.45 -12.99 31.67
C VAL A 4 16.91 -12.93 30.22
N GLU A 5 16.27 -13.70 29.36
CA GLU A 5 16.56 -13.75 27.94
C GLU A 5 15.65 -12.79 27.17
N ARG A 6 16.25 -12.03 26.25
CA ARG A 6 15.54 -11.10 25.35
C ARG A 6 15.25 -11.82 24.03
N LEU A 7 13.97 -12.05 23.77
CA LEU A 7 13.49 -12.86 22.64
C LEU A 7 12.54 -12.05 21.75
N THR A 8 12.41 -12.44 20.49
CA THR A 8 11.33 -11.92 19.64
C THR A 8 9.98 -12.50 20.05
N VAL A 9 8.88 -11.85 19.65
CA VAL A 9 7.51 -12.36 19.88
C VAL A 9 7.32 -13.78 19.36
N ARG A 10 7.98 -14.15 18.24
CA ARG A 10 7.87 -15.49 17.64
C ARG A 10 8.60 -16.54 18.49
N GLU A 11 9.79 -16.23 18.96
CA GLU A 11 10.57 -17.13 19.83
C GLU A 11 9.90 -17.29 21.19
N ALA A 12 9.39 -16.21 21.77
CA ALA A 12 8.60 -16.26 22.99
C ALA A 12 7.33 -17.12 22.82
N ALA A 13 6.63 -17.00 21.68
CA ALA A 13 5.46 -17.82 21.37
C ALA A 13 5.82 -19.31 21.31
N PHE A 14 6.95 -19.64 20.70
CA PHE A 14 7.46 -21.01 20.63
C PHE A 14 7.80 -21.56 22.02
N LEU A 15 8.57 -20.83 22.83
CA LEU A 15 8.94 -21.28 24.18
C LEU A 15 7.74 -21.41 25.11
N LEU A 16 6.76 -20.53 24.99
CA LEU A 16 5.55 -20.55 25.82
C LEU A 16 4.48 -21.53 25.32
N GLY A 17 4.65 -22.12 24.12
CA GLY A 17 3.65 -23.00 23.51
C GLY A 17 2.32 -22.29 23.19
N VAL A 18 2.35 -21.01 22.86
CA VAL A 18 1.15 -20.21 22.53
C VAL A 18 1.30 -19.53 21.17
N SER A 19 0.20 -19.00 20.61
CA SER A 19 0.27 -18.22 19.37
C SER A 19 0.95 -16.86 19.57
N ALA A 20 1.58 -16.32 18.52
CA ALA A 20 2.14 -14.97 18.53
C ALA A 20 1.09 -13.88 18.82
N SER A 21 -0.18 -14.10 18.44
CA SER A 21 -1.30 -13.20 18.78
C SER A 21 -1.58 -13.20 20.28
N THR A 22 -1.50 -14.36 20.94
CA THR A 22 -1.61 -14.49 22.40
C THR A 22 -0.47 -13.76 23.10
N VAL A 23 0.77 -13.90 22.62
CA VAL A 23 1.91 -13.15 23.17
C VAL A 23 1.69 -11.64 23.04
N ARG A 24 1.30 -11.14 21.86
CA ARG A 24 0.99 -9.71 21.66
C ARG A 24 -0.12 -9.21 22.59
N ARG A 25 -1.17 -10.01 22.79
CA ARG A 25 -2.25 -9.69 23.73
C ARG A 25 -1.71 -9.57 25.16
N ARG A 26 -0.85 -10.50 25.60
CA ARG A 26 -0.22 -10.47 26.93
C ARG A 26 0.74 -9.30 27.13
N ILE A 27 1.42 -8.86 26.07
CA ILE A 27 2.20 -7.61 26.10
C ILE A 27 1.26 -6.42 26.32
N ALA A 28 0.15 -6.36 25.58
CA ALA A 28 -0.82 -5.26 25.68
C ALA A 28 -1.52 -5.22 27.05
N THR A 29 -1.78 -6.38 27.68
CA THR A 29 -2.35 -6.47 29.03
C THR A 29 -1.30 -6.34 30.14
N SER A 30 -0.03 -6.10 29.80
CA SER A 30 1.09 -6.02 30.75
C SER A 30 1.33 -7.30 31.57
N GLU A 31 0.77 -8.44 31.14
CA GLU A 31 1.05 -9.76 31.72
C GLU A 31 2.47 -10.25 31.40
N LEU A 32 3.06 -9.72 30.34
CA LEU A 32 4.35 -10.16 29.84
C LEU A 32 5.24 -8.96 29.53
N ARG A 33 6.43 -8.95 30.14
CA ARG A 33 7.37 -7.84 30.04
C ARG A 33 7.96 -7.78 28.64
N ALA A 34 7.83 -6.62 27.99
CA ALA A 34 8.36 -6.39 26.66
C ALA A 34 8.90 -4.97 26.48
N GLU A 35 9.77 -4.80 25.49
CA GLU A 35 10.35 -3.53 25.07
C GLU A 35 10.09 -3.32 23.58
N ARG A 36 9.68 -2.11 23.22
CA ARG A 36 9.46 -1.70 21.83
C ARG A 36 10.71 -1.00 21.33
N GLU A 37 11.28 -1.51 20.25
CA GLU A 37 12.39 -0.92 19.52
C GLU A 37 11.87 -0.28 18.23
N GLU A 38 12.11 1.02 18.07
CA GLU A 38 11.76 1.75 16.85
C GLU A 38 12.85 1.57 15.78
N ARG A 39 12.43 1.28 14.55
CA ARG A 39 13.30 1.13 13.38
C ARG A 39 12.76 1.96 12.22
N PRO A 40 13.61 2.33 11.23
CA PRO A 40 13.17 3.09 10.07
C PRO A 40 12.03 2.42 9.27
N GLN A 41 11.96 1.08 9.31
CA GLN A 41 10.92 0.28 8.63
C GLN A 41 9.74 -0.11 9.55
N GLY A 42 9.64 0.47 10.75
CA GLY A 42 8.56 0.20 11.72
C GLY A 42 9.07 -0.24 13.10
N SER A 43 8.18 -0.78 13.94
CA SER A 43 8.52 -1.15 15.33
C SER A 43 8.67 -2.66 15.52
N ARG A 44 9.60 -3.07 16.40
CA ARG A 44 9.77 -4.46 16.84
C ARG A 44 9.52 -4.57 18.34
N PHE A 45 8.87 -5.65 18.77
CA PHE A 45 8.73 -5.97 20.20
C PHE A 45 9.71 -7.07 20.59
N TRP A 46 10.40 -6.82 21.70
CA TRP A 46 11.27 -7.74 22.39
C TRP A 46 10.60 -8.17 23.69
N VAL A 47 10.60 -9.46 23.96
CA VAL A 47 9.95 -10.10 25.10
C VAL A 47 11.03 -10.60 26.06
N TYR A 48 10.82 -10.39 27.35
CA TYR A 48 11.72 -10.83 28.40
C TYR A 48 11.15 -12.07 29.11
N LEU A 49 11.85 -13.21 28.99
CA LEU A 49 11.49 -14.47 29.66
C LEU A 49 12.63 -14.95 30.55
N PRO A 50 12.35 -15.71 31.63
CA PRO A 50 13.38 -16.35 32.41
C PRO A 50 14.14 -17.37 31.56
N SER A 51 15.47 -17.29 31.61
CA SER A 51 16.38 -18.18 30.89
C SER A 51 16.19 -19.60 31.38
N GLY A 52 16.11 -20.55 30.44
CA GLY A 52 15.82 -21.95 30.75
C GLY A 52 14.35 -22.31 30.78
N THR A 53 13.46 -21.48 30.22
CA THR A 53 12.09 -21.90 29.90
C THR A 53 12.17 -23.04 28.87
N PRO A 54 11.89 -24.31 29.24
CA PRO A 54 12.00 -25.40 28.29
C PRO A 54 10.92 -25.23 27.21
N PRO A 55 11.24 -25.45 25.93
CA PRO A 55 10.21 -25.47 24.90
C PRO A 55 9.17 -26.53 25.26
N PRO A 56 7.90 -26.33 24.87
CA PRO A 56 6.87 -27.32 25.11
C PRO A 56 7.30 -28.66 24.49
N THR A 57 7.35 -29.70 25.32
CA THR A 57 7.59 -31.08 24.86
C THR A 57 6.51 -31.41 23.85
N THR A 58 6.86 -31.42 22.56
CA THR A 58 5.94 -31.86 21.52
C THR A 58 5.61 -33.33 21.82
N PRO A 59 4.33 -33.74 21.88
CA PRO A 59 3.99 -35.15 22.06
C PRO A 59 4.47 -35.91 20.83
N ALA A 60 5.65 -36.52 20.96
CA ALA A 60 6.26 -37.39 19.97
C ALA A 60 5.62 -38.78 20.08
N ASP A 61 4.38 -38.92 19.63
CA ASP A 61 3.74 -40.23 19.52
C ASP A 61 2.71 -40.25 18.39
N SER A 62 3.18 -40.01 17.16
CA SER A 62 2.41 -40.28 15.95
C SER A 62 3.18 -41.28 15.08
N PRO A 63 2.58 -42.43 14.73
CA PRO A 63 3.27 -43.49 13.98
C PRO A 63 3.69 -43.00 12.59
N PRO A 64 4.85 -43.45 12.08
CA PRO A 64 5.38 -43.02 10.79
C PRO A 64 4.49 -43.58 9.66
N GLY A 65 3.77 -42.70 8.96
CA GLY A 65 3.02 -43.07 7.75
C GLY A 65 1.70 -42.35 7.54
N MET A 66 1.20 -41.61 8.52
CA MET A 66 -0.03 -40.84 8.38
C MET A 66 0.22 -39.42 8.89
N LEU A 67 0.51 -38.50 7.97
CA LEU A 67 0.50 -37.07 8.31
C LEU A 67 -0.84 -36.79 8.98
N PRO A 68 -0.87 -36.26 10.21
CA PRO A 68 -2.14 -35.98 10.86
C PRO A 68 -2.90 -35.01 9.96
N ALA A 69 -4.15 -35.32 9.63
CA ALA A 69 -5.04 -34.51 8.78
C ALA A 69 -4.90 -32.97 8.93
N PRO A 70 -4.64 -32.37 10.12
CA PRO A 70 -4.35 -30.95 10.25
C PRO A 70 -3.11 -30.44 9.49
N VAL A 71 -2.07 -31.26 9.31
CA VAL A 71 -0.83 -30.86 8.61
C VAL A 71 -1.05 -30.76 7.11
N ALA A 72 -1.74 -31.73 6.51
CA ALA A 72 -2.07 -31.69 5.08
C ALA A 72 -3.00 -30.51 4.73
N ALA A 73 -3.95 -30.19 5.62
CA ALA A 73 -4.81 -29.00 5.46
C ALA A 73 -4.00 -27.69 5.57
N LEU A 74 -3.00 -27.65 6.44
CA LEU A 74 -2.13 -26.48 6.60
C LEU A 74 -1.21 -26.30 5.38
N GLU A 75 -0.65 -27.39 4.85
CA GLU A 75 0.18 -27.37 3.63
C GLU A 75 -0.62 -26.87 2.42
N ALA A 76 -1.85 -27.38 2.22
CA ALA A 76 -2.72 -26.91 1.16
C ALA A 76 -3.10 -25.42 1.32
N HIS A 77 -3.24 -24.95 2.56
CA HIS A 77 -3.49 -23.54 2.84
C HIS A 77 -2.27 -22.67 2.53
N ILE A 78 -1.07 -23.11 2.90
CA ILE A 78 0.19 -22.42 2.56
C ILE A 78 0.34 -22.32 1.04
N GLU A 79 0.13 -23.41 0.32
CA GLU A 79 0.21 -23.43 -1.14
C GLU A 79 -0.81 -22.47 -1.78
N SER A 80 -2.03 -22.40 -1.23
CA SER A 80 -3.05 -21.44 -1.67
C SER A 80 -2.63 -19.98 -1.45
N LEU A 81 -2.03 -19.68 -0.29
CA LEU A 81 -1.53 -18.35 0.03
C LEU A 81 -0.37 -17.94 -0.89
N GLU A 82 0.55 -18.86 -1.16
CA GLU A 82 1.66 -18.64 -2.10
C GLU A 82 1.15 -18.32 -3.51
N ARG A 83 0.19 -19.10 -4.02
CA ARG A 83 -0.45 -18.80 -5.32
C ARG A 83 -1.14 -17.44 -5.34
N THR A 84 -1.75 -17.04 -4.21
CA THR A 84 -2.42 -15.74 -4.11
C THR A 84 -1.39 -14.60 -4.13
N LEU A 85 -0.32 -14.71 -3.35
CA LEU A 85 0.77 -13.74 -3.31
C LEU A 85 1.44 -13.60 -4.68
N ASP A 86 1.71 -14.71 -5.37
CA ASP A 86 2.25 -14.69 -6.73
C ASP A 86 1.32 -13.97 -7.72
N GLY A 87 0.01 -14.17 -7.58
CA GLY A 87 -1.01 -13.48 -8.37
C GLY A 87 -1.00 -11.97 -8.13
N GLU A 88 -1.00 -11.55 -6.87
CA GLU A 88 -0.94 -10.14 -6.49
C GLU A 88 0.37 -9.48 -6.92
N GLN A 89 1.49 -10.17 -6.79
CA GLN A 89 2.80 -9.64 -7.17
C GLN A 89 2.92 -9.45 -8.68
N ARG A 90 2.32 -10.35 -9.48
CA ARG A 90 2.21 -10.16 -10.93
C ARG A 90 1.34 -8.97 -11.27
N ALA A 91 0.13 -8.86 -10.69
CA ALA A 91 -0.77 -7.72 -10.91
C ALA A 91 -0.12 -6.39 -10.51
N GLY A 92 0.61 -6.37 -9.39
CA GLY A 92 1.35 -5.19 -8.94
C GLY A 92 2.47 -4.76 -9.89
N SER A 93 3.05 -5.68 -10.66
CA SER A 93 4.08 -5.37 -11.67
C SER A 93 3.53 -4.83 -12.99
N GLU A 94 2.25 -5.07 -13.29
CA GLU A 94 1.60 -4.60 -14.52
C GLU A 94 1.33 -3.10 -14.49
N LEU A 95 0.91 -2.56 -13.33
CA LEU A 95 0.59 -1.14 -13.18
C LEU A 95 1.79 -0.22 -13.48
N PRO A 96 3.00 -0.41 -12.91
CA PRO A 96 4.18 0.39 -13.27
C PRO A 96 4.56 0.28 -14.74
N GLN A 97 4.37 -0.89 -15.37
CA GLN A 97 4.65 -1.06 -16.80
C GLN A 97 3.67 -0.26 -17.66
N GLN A 98 2.37 -0.27 -17.33
CA GLN A 98 1.38 0.56 -18.02
C GLN A 98 1.71 2.04 -17.87
N LEU A 99 2.01 2.47 -16.65
CA LEU A 99 2.36 3.87 -16.35
C LEU A 99 3.62 4.31 -17.10
N GLY A 100 4.62 3.43 -17.22
CA GLY A 100 5.82 3.68 -18.03
C GLY A 100 5.51 3.82 -19.53
N ARG A 101 4.60 3.00 -20.07
CA ARG A 101 4.19 3.09 -21.48
C ARG A 101 3.44 4.38 -21.76
N GLU A 102 2.51 4.79 -20.89
CA GLU A 102 1.78 6.04 -21.04
C GLU A 102 2.71 7.25 -20.95
N GLN A 103 3.65 7.25 -19.99
CA GLN A 103 4.65 8.32 -19.88
C GLN A 103 5.52 8.42 -21.13
N ALA A 104 5.95 7.29 -21.71
CA ALA A 104 6.71 7.29 -22.96
C ALA A 104 5.90 7.88 -24.13
N ALA A 105 4.61 7.52 -24.25
CA ALA A 105 3.74 8.07 -25.28
C ALA A 105 3.51 9.58 -25.12
N HIS A 106 3.34 10.06 -23.88
CA HIS A 106 3.24 11.49 -23.59
C HIS A 106 4.54 12.26 -23.89
N GLN A 107 5.69 11.66 -23.59
CA GLN A 107 6.99 12.27 -23.90
C GLN A 107 7.21 12.39 -25.41
N ASP A 108 6.85 11.36 -26.17
CA ASP A 108 6.96 11.40 -27.64
C ASP A 108 6.06 12.47 -28.25
N THR A 109 4.79 12.54 -27.81
CA THR A 109 3.85 13.59 -28.24
C THR A 109 4.41 14.98 -27.94
N ARG A 110 4.99 15.17 -26.75
CA ARG A 110 5.60 16.45 -26.36
C ARG A 110 6.82 16.78 -27.21
N ALA A 111 7.65 15.79 -27.55
CA ALA A 111 8.80 15.99 -28.43
C ALA A 111 8.37 16.40 -29.85
N GLN A 112 7.31 15.80 -30.39
CA GLN A 112 6.75 16.17 -31.69
C GLN A 112 6.21 17.61 -31.72
N LEU A 113 5.53 18.05 -30.65
CA LEU A 113 5.03 19.43 -30.53
C LEU A 113 6.18 20.43 -30.52
N VAL A 114 7.22 20.17 -29.71
CA VAL A 114 8.41 21.04 -29.65
C VAL A 114 9.13 21.08 -31.00
N ALA A 115 9.27 19.94 -31.68
CA ALA A 115 9.88 19.89 -33.02
C ALA A 115 9.08 20.71 -34.05
N THR A 116 7.74 20.66 -33.97
CA THR A 116 6.85 21.42 -34.84
C THR A 116 6.95 22.92 -34.56
N GLU A 117 7.02 23.31 -33.29
CA GLU A 117 7.21 24.71 -32.88
C GLU A 117 8.56 25.25 -33.33
N MET A 118 9.65 24.49 -33.17
CA MET A 118 10.98 24.86 -33.68
C MET A 118 11.03 24.99 -35.20
N ALA A 119 10.28 24.17 -35.94
CA ALA A 119 10.19 24.28 -37.40
C ALA A 119 9.45 25.56 -37.83
N ARG A 120 8.48 26.03 -37.02
CA ARG A 120 7.71 27.26 -37.27
C ARG A 120 8.53 28.52 -37.02
N ASP A 121 9.33 28.53 -35.96
CA ASP A 121 10.17 29.68 -35.60
C ASP A 121 11.45 29.79 -36.42
N ARG A 122 11.73 28.81 -37.29
CA ARG A 122 12.88 28.87 -38.19
C ARG A 122 12.70 30.08 -39.11
N PRO A 123 13.53 31.14 -38.96
CA PRO A 123 13.32 32.37 -39.69
C PRO A 123 13.43 32.06 -41.18
N LEU A 124 12.32 32.23 -41.88
CA LEU A 124 12.25 32.27 -43.34
C LEU A 124 13.24 33.35 -43.78
N LYS A 125 14.49 32.96 -44.05
CA LYS A 125 15.43 33.82 -44.76
C LYS A 125 14.73 34.21 -46.05
N ALA A 126 14.38 35.49 -46.10
CA ALA A 126 13.45 36.11 -47.01
C ALA A 126 13.61 35.60 -48.45
N SER A 127 12.57 34.97 -48.97
CA SER A 127 12.33 34.94 -50.41
C SER A 127 11.54 36.22 -50.73
N PRO A 128 12.14 37.20 -51.42
CA PRO A 128 11.62 38.58 -51.47
C PRO A 128 10.61 38.80 -52.62
N ASP A 129 9.72 37.86 -52.89
CA ASP A 129 8.69 38.05 -53.93
C ASP A 129 7.46 37.17 -53.66
N ALA A 130 6.45 37.70 -52.95
CA ALA A 130 5.04 37.37 -53.17
C ALA A 130 4.07 38.22 -52.30
N PRO A 131 2.87 38.53 -52.83
CA PRO A 131 1.96 39.57 -52.34
C PRO A 131 1.07 39.16 -51.14
N GLN A 132 0.58 40.21 -50.48
CA GLN A 132 -0.19 40.27 -49.22
C GLN A 132 -1.46 39.39 -49.21
N THR A 133 -1.69 38.69 -48.09
CA THR A 133 -2.87 37.87 -47.80
C THR A 133 -4.07 38.68 -47.26
N PRO A 134 -5.32 38.22 -47.52
CA PRO A 134 -6.54 38.80 -46.98
C PRO A 134 -6.78 38.45 -45.51
N SER A 135 -7.39 39.42 -44.82
CA SER A 135 -7.76 39.45 -43.40
C SER A 135 -8.78 38.37 -43.04
N ILE A 136 -8.43 37.48 -42.09
CA ILE A 136 -9.33 36.48 -41.50
C ILE A 136 -9.82 37.02 -40.15
N ASN A 137 -11.13 37.25 -40.04
CA ASN A 137 -11.82 37.65 -38.82
C ASN A 137 -11.76 36.53 -37.77
N VAL A 138 -11.31 36.87 -36.55
CA VAL A 138 -11.36 36.02 -35.36
C VAL A 138 -12.63 36.38 -34.58
N PRO A 139 -13.59 35.45 -34.37
CA PRO A 139 -14.72 35.70 -33.50
C PRO A 139 -14.31 35.52 -32.02
N GLU A 140 -14.38 36.64 -31.31
CA GLU A 140 -14.28 36.76 -29.86
C GLU A 140 -15.60 36.31 -29.21
N ALA A 141 -15.67 35.07 -28.72
CA ALA A 141 -16.81 34.57 -27.95
C ALA A 141 -16.31 33.85 -26.70
N ARG A 142 -16.06 34.66 -25.67
CA ARG A 142 -15.71 34.22 -24.32
C ARG A 142 -17.02 33.94 -23.57
N ALA A 143 -17.51 32.71 -23.64
CA ALA A 143 -18.60 32.24 -22.79
C ALA A 143 -18.02 31.61 -21.52
N GLU A 144 -18.34 32.19 -20.37
CA GLU A 144 -18.11 31.59 -19.06
C GLU A 144 -18.89 30.28 -18.99
N ALA A 145 -18.17 29.15 -19.06
CA ALA A 145 -18.74 27.83 -18.93
C ALA A 145 -19.05 27.56 -17.46
N GLU A 146 -20.33 27.55 -17.10
CA GLU A 146 -20.77 26.99 -15.83
C GLU A 146 -20.39 25.49 -15.76
N PRO A 147 -19.89 25.00 -14.61
CA PRO A 147 -19.49 23.61 -14.48
C PRO A 147 -20.71 22.69 -14.60
N PRO A 148 -20.59 21.55 -15.31
CA PRO A 148 -21.69 20.63 -15.55
C PRO A 148 -22.25 20.06 -14.23
N GLU A 149 -23.58 19.92 -14.18
CA GLU A 149 -24.35 19.47 -13.01
C GLU A 149 -23.86 18.13 -12.41
N GLU A 150 -23.19 17.29 -13.20
CA GLU A 150 -22.57 16.03 -12.74
C GLU A 150 -21.50 16.25 -11.65
N VAL A 151 -20.77 17.37 -11.70
CA VAL A 151 -19.70 17.66 -10.73
C VAL A 151 -20.29 18.02 -9.37
N ARG A 152 -21.49 18.62 -9.32
CA ARG A 152 -22.16 18.97 -8.05
C ARG A 152 -22.58 17.72 -7.29
N GLY A 153 -23.07 16.69 -7.97
CA GLY A 153 -23.44 15.42 -7.35
C GLY A 153 -22.23 14.70 -6.73
N ALA A 154 -21.12 14.64 -7.46
CA ALA A 154 -19.88 14.03 -6.97
C ALA A 154 -19.32 14.77 -5.74
N LEU A 155 -19.38 16.10 -5.73
CA LEU A 155 -18.88 16.91 -4.61
C LEU A 155 -19.71 16.67 -3.33
N LEU A 156 -21.04 16.61 -3.44
CA LEU A 156 -21.93 16.35 -2.30
C LEU A 156 -21.71 14.94 -1.74
N TRP A 157 -21.48 13.95 -2.61
CA TRP A 157 -21.19 12.59 -2.19
C TRP A 157 -19.85 12.50 -1.43
N LEU A 158 -18.80 13.18 -1.92
CA LEU A 158 -17.51 13.28 -1.23
C LEU A 158 -17.63 13.96 0.15
N TYR A 159 -18.43 15.03 0.25
CA TYR A 159 -18.69 15.69 1.53
C TYR A 159 -19.41 14.78 2.52
N GLY A 160 -20.40 14.00 2.06
CA GLY A 160 -21.09 13.01 2.89
C GLY A 160 -20.14 11.92 3.42
N LEU A 161 -19.23 11.43 2.58
CA LEU A 161 -18.25 10.42 2.96
C LEU A 161 -17.24 10.97 3.97
N LEU A 162 -16.74 12.19 3.75
CA LEU A 162 -15.83 12.85 4.69
C LEU A 162 -16.48 13.07 6.06
N LEU A 163 -17.75 13.50 6.09
CA LEU A 163 -18.51 13.67 7.33
C LEU A 163 -18.65 12.34 8.09
N ALA A 164 -18.98 11.25 7.38
CA ALA A 164 -19.11 9.93 7.98
C ALA A 164 -17.81 9.44 8.62
N VAL A 165 -16.66 9.67 7.96
CA VAL A 165 -15.33 9.32 8.49
C VAL A 165 -15.04 10.11 9.77
N VAL A 166 -15.31 11.42 9.80
CA VAL A 166 -15.09 12.25 10.99
C VAL A 166 -15.91 11.75 12.19
N VAL A 167 -17.19 11.38 11.98
CA VAL A 167 -18.05 10.84 13.04
C VAL A 167 -17.52 9.50 13.56
N ALA A 168 -17.10 8.60 12.67
CA ALA A 168 -16.54 7.31 13.04
C ALA A 168 -15.26 7.46 13.89
N VAL A 169 -14.37 8.39 13.51
CA VAL A 169 -13.14 8.70 14.26
C VAL A 169 -13.46 9.28 15.63
N ALA A 170 -14.41 10.20 15.71
CA ALA A 170 -14.85 10.78 17.00
C ALA A 170 -15.43 9.71 17.94
N MET A 171 -16.26 8.80 17.42
CA MET A 171 -16.79 7.68 18.22
C MET A 171 -15.67 6.72 18.68
N TYR A 172 -14.71 6.43 17.81
CA TYR A 172 -13.58 5.57 18.15
C TYR A 172 -12.71 6.17 19.25
N LEU A 173 -12.42 7.47 19.18
CA LEU A 173 -11.70 8.22 20.22
C LEU A 173 -12.49 8.26 21.53
N GLY A 174 -13.79 8.54 21.49
CA GLY A 174 -14.64 8.54 22.70
C GLY A 174 -14.65 7.20 23.42
N ARG A 175 -14.65 6.10 22.67
CA ARG A 175 -14.56 4.73 23.21
C ARG A 175 -13.18 4.39 23.78
N LEU A 176 -12.13 5.08 23.36
CA LEU A 176 -10.77 4.88 23.86
C LEU A 176 -10.52 5.62 25.20
N LEU A 177 -11.31 6.66 25.48
CA LEU A 177 -11.19 7.51 26.67
C LEU A 177 -12.19 7.18 27.80
N SER A 178 -13.19 6.32 27.56
CA SER A 178 -14.11 5.81 28.60
C SER A 178 -13.68 4.43 29.08
#